data_AF-A0AAX4HNG3-F1
#
_entry.id   AF-A0AAX4HNG3-F1
#
_cell.length_a   1.000
_cell.length_b   1.000
_cell.length_c   1.000
_cell.angle_alpha   90.00
_cell.angle_beta   90.00
_cell.angle_gamma   90.00
#
_symmetry.space_group_name_H-M   'P 1'
#
loop_
_entity.id
_entity.type
_entity.pdbx_description
1 polymer ?
#
loop_
_entity_poly.entity_id
_entity_poly.type
_entity_poly.pdbx_seq_one_letter_code
_entity_poly.pdbx_strand_id
1 'polypeptide(L)'
;MKLISLIALMGLSISAFAQEIKLNPFQWTMTDVASRGLTKEALFKGMDTEFVKTNSSICSNRALMWANDFKRDHNLDTGKIFIFFTEKKNDDVKFKVWWYHVAPVINESGNIWVVDAGFQGRNGINEPRTKEDWMKYFNQGQVCREIKPNETELIELMFSQQTYPKYTAYGNHPCYYMIVPHTIWTPNVLAQSLLGKDSSGKPVRVERPAIVERELMEACVEAASGKIGRVFGSSKKKCEEYVAK
;
A
#
# COMPACT_ATOMS: atom_id res chain seq x y z
N MET A 1 63.03 26.78 -7.89
CA MET A 1 62.02 25.84 -8.45
C MET A 1 61.03 25.49 -7.35
N LYS A 2 59.77 25.91 -7.46
CA LYS A 2 58.69 25.53 -6.54
C LYS A 2 57.80 24.50 -7.24
N LEU A 3 57.82 23.26 -6.76
CA LEU A 3 56.98 22.17 -7.24
C LEU A 3 55.65 22.25 -6.45
N ILE A 4 54.59 22.72 -7.09
CA ILE A 4 53.23 22.72 -6.51
C ILE A 4 52.66 21.33 -6.78
N SER A 5 52.58 20.50 -5.73
CA SER A 5 51.90 19.21 -5.79
C SER A 5 50.40 19.42 -5.74
N LEU A 6 49.75 19.24 -6.89
CA LEU A 6 48.30 19.22 -7.02
C LEU A 6 47.81 17.85 -6.51
N ILE A 7 47.36 17.78 -5.26
CA ILE A 7 46.73 16.58 -4.72
C ILE A 7 45.30 16.52 -5.28
N ALA A 8 45.11 15.71 -6.32
CA ALA A 8 43.80 15.35 -6.81
C ALA A 8 43.11 14.43 -5.79
N LEU A 9 42.27 15.00 -4.92
CA LEU A 9 41.28 14.23 -4.16
C LEU A 9 40.25 13.68 -5.15
N MET A 10 40.49 12.48 -5.68
CA MET A 10 39.43 11.67 -6.24
C MET A 10 38.51 11.26 -5.10
N GLY A 11 37.47 12.07 -4.86
CA GLY A 11 36.38 11.71 -3.98
C GLY A 11 35.73 10.45 -4.50
N LEU A 12 35.96 9.33 -3.80
CA LEU A 12 35.17 8.11 -3.94
C LEU A 12 33.73 8.50 -3.62
N SER A 13 32.93 8.77 -4.66
CA SER A 13 31.48 8.82 -4.53
C SER A 13 31.05 7.44 -4.06
N ILE A 14 30.84 7.31 -2.75
CA ILE A 14 30.20 6.15 -2.16
C ILE A 14 28.80 6.15 -2.76
N SER A 15 28.61 5.40 -3.85
CA SER A 15 27.30 5.13 -4.40
C SER A 15 26.48 4.60 -3.22
N ALA A 16 25.48 5.36 -2.81
CA ALA A 16 24.55 4.93 -1.79
C ALA A 16 24.04 3.54 -2.23
N PHE A 17 24.50 2.49 -1.54
CA PHE A 17 24.16 1.13 -1.93
C PHE A 17 22.64 1.01 -1.82
N ALA A 18 22.00 0.66 -2.94
CA ALA A 18 20.58 0.39 -2.95
C ALA A 18 20.28 -0.67 -1.89
N GLN A 19 19.46 -0.32 -0.90
CA GLN A 19 19.13 -1.24 0.19
C GLN A 19 17.76 -1.82 -0.09
N GLU A 20 17.72 -3.00 -0.71
CA GLU A 20 16.48 -3.71 -0.97
C GLU A 20 15.84 -4.21 0.33
N ILE A 21 14.50 -4.11 0.43
CA ILE A 21 13.73 -4.59 1.58
C ILE A 21 13.04 -5.90 1.20
N LYS A 22 13.33 -6.98 1.93
CA LYS A 22 12.67 -8.29 1.72
C LYS A 22 11.42 -8.43 2.59
N LEU A 23 10.30 -8.74 1.95
CA LEU A 23 9.05 -9.15 2.59
C LEU A 23 9.04 -10.68 2.67
N ASN A 24 9.74 -11.22 3.67
CA ASN A 24 10.00 -12.65 3.83
C ASN A 24 8.76 -13.58 3.71
N PRO A 25 7.58 -13.24 4.26
CA PRO A 25 6.40 -14.12 4.16
C PRO A 25 5.94 -14.35 2.72
N PHE A 26 6.33 -13.48 1.79
CA PHE A 26 5.89 -13.50 0.40
C PHE A 26 7.02 -13.77 -0.60
N GLN A 27 8.26 -14.00 -0.12
CA GLN A 27 9.46 -14.10 -0.97
C GLN A 27 9.58 -12.93 -1.95
N TRP A 28 9.21 -11.73 -1.49
CA TRP A 28 9.14 -10.53 -2.30
C TRP A 28 10.23 -9.53 -1.90
N THR A 29 10.78 -8.81 -2.87
CA THR A 29 11.81 -7.80 -2.64
C THR A 29 11.35 -6.45 -3.18
N MET A 30 11.28 -5.45 -2.31
CA MET A 30 10.88 -4.11 -2.71
C MET A 30 12.04 -3.37 -3.38
N THR A 31 11.82 -2.92 -4.62
CA THR A 31 12.79 -2.11 -5.35
C THR A 31 13.09 -0.82 -4.60
N ASP A 32 14.36 -0.50 -4.41
CA ASP A 32 14.79 0.81 -3.92
C ASP A 32 14.55 1.86 -5.01
N VAL A 33 13.66 2.81 -4.77
CA VAL A 33 13.29 3.86 -5.75
C VAL A 33 14.49 4.76 -6.09
N ALA A 34 15.43 4.93 -5.16
CA ALA A 34 16.65 5.70 -5.41
C ALA A 34 17.52 5.04 -6.48
N SER A 35 17.49 3.71 -6.61
CA SER A 35 18.18 2.97 -7.68
C SER A 35 17.62 3.22 -9.08
N ARG A 36 16.45 3.86 -9.17
CA ARG A 36 15.80 4.31 -10.41
C ARG A 36 15.91 5.82 -10.63
N GLY A 37 16.67 6.53 -9.79
CA GLY A 37 16.75 8.00 -9.83
C GLY A 37 15.45 8.69 -9.44
N LEU A 38 14.58 8.00 -8.70
CA LEU A 38 13.30 8.51 -8.23
C LEU A 38 13.38 8.85 -6.74
N THR A 39 12.47 9.71 -6.29
CA THR A 39 12.26 9.99 -4.86
C THR A 39 10.82 9.70 -4.47
N LYS A 40 10.58 9.54 -3.18
CA LYS A 40 9.23 9.41 -2.62
C LYS A 40 8.32 10.59 -2.95
N GLU A 41 8.85 11.82 -2.97
CA GLU A 41 8.09 13.03 -3.31
C GLU A 41 7.70 13.05 -4.79
N ALA A 42 8.62 12.64 -5.67
CA ALA A 42 8.35 12.54 -7.11
C ALA A 42 7.24 11.52 -7.39
N LEU A 43 7.32 10.34 -6.77
CA LEU A 43 6.29 9.31 -6.90
C LEU A 43 4.94 9.76 -6.34
N PHE A 44 4.92 10.37 -5.15
CA PHE A 44 3.67 10.89 -4.57
C PHE A 44 3.01 11.97 -5.42
N LYS A 45 3.80 12.91 -5.96
CA LYS A 45 3.31 13.96 -6.86
C LYS A 45 2.83 13.40 -8.20
N GLY A 46 3.41 12.29 -8.65
CA GLY A 46 3.04 11.62 -9.89
C GLY A 46 1.79 10.74 -9.81
N MET A 47 1.23 10.52 -8.61
CA MET A 47 0.01 9.72 -8.43
C MET A 47 -1.18 10.42 -9.09
N ASP A 48 -1.83 9.74 -10.03
CA ASP A 48 -3.01 10.28 -10.70
C ASP A 48 -4.19 10.35 -9.72
N THR A 49 -4.59 11.57 -9.36
CA THR A 49 -5.77 11.85 -8.51
C THR A 49 -6.94 12.42 -9.31
N GLU A 50 -6.76 12.66 -10.61
CA GLU A 50 -7.81 13.12 -11.51
C GLU A 50 -8.59 11.94 -12.07
N PHE A 51 -7.90 10.93 -12.57
CA PHE A 51 -8.50 9.67 -13.03
C PHE A 51 -8.99 8.84 -11.85
N VAL A 52 -8.18 8.68 -10.82
CA VAL A 52 -8.52 7.94 -9.60
C VAL A 52 -9.30 8.84 -8.64
N LYS A 53 -10.62 8.64 -8.53
CA LYS A 53 -11.50 9.50 -7.70
C LYS A 53 -11.29 9.24 -6.21
N THR A 54 -10.40 10.00 -5.59
CA THR A 54 -9.97 9.85 -4.18
C THR A 54 -11.11 9.91 -3.16
N ASN A 55 -12.10 10.78 -3.37
CA ASN A 55 -13.19 11.02 -2.42
C ASN A 55 -14.32 9.98 -2.43
N SER A 56 -14.38 9.10 -3.42
CA SER A 56 -15.51 8.17 -3.60
C SER A 56 -15.13 6.72 -3.82
N SER A 57 -13.86 6.44 -4.14
CA SER A 57 -13.37 5.10 -4.43
C SER A 57 -13.00 4.32 -3.17
N ILE A 58 -12.92 2.99 -3.30
CA ILE A 58 -12.41 2.11 -2.26
C ILE A 58 -10.88 2.20 -2.22
N CYS A 59 -10.31 2.26 -1.01
CA CYS A 59 -8.87 2.43 -0.81
C CYS A 59 -8.02 1.32 -1.46
N SER A 60 -8.47 0.05 -1.40
CA SER A 60 -7.79 -1.08 -2.05
C SER A 60 -7.68 -0.93 -3.56
N ASN A 61 -8.69 -0.32 -4.19
CA ASN A 61 -8.71 -0.12 -5.63
C ASN A 61 -7.74 0.97 -6.05
N ARG A 62 -7.74 2.11 -5.34
CA ARG A 62 -6.74 3.16 -5.54
C ARG A 62 -5.32 2.65 -5.35
N ALA A 63 -5.09 1.95 -4.23
CA ALA A 63 -3.77 1.42 -3.92
C ALA A 63 -3.29 0.40 -4.96
N LEU A 64 -4.19 -0.41 -5.53
CA LEU A 64 -3.85 -1.32 -6.63
C LEU A 64 -3.49 -0.56 -7.91
N MET A 65 -4.27 0.46 -8.29
CA MET A 65 -3.99 1.26 -9.49
C MET A 65 -2.67 2.02 -9.37
N TRP A 66 -2.43 2.73 -8.27
CA TRP A 66 -1.19 3.47 -8.09
C TRP A 66 0.03 2.55 -8.03
N ALA A 67 -0.10 1.38 -7.39
CA ALA A 67 0.94 0.35 -7.46
C ALA A 67 1.20 -0.14 -8.89
N ASN A 68 0.14 -0.33 -9.68
CA ASN A 68 0.25 -0.69 -11.09
C ASN A 68 0.97 0.41 -11.89
N ASP A 69 0.65 1.68 -11.65
CA ASP A 69 1.32 2.81 -12.30
C ASP A 69 2.81 2.81 -11.96
N PHE A 70 3.19 2.59 -10.69
CA PHE A 70 4.61 2.48 -10.31
C PHE A 70 5.32 1.32 -11.00
N LYS A 71 4.65 0.17 -11.17
CA LYS A 71 5.21 -0.97 -11.87
C LYS A 71 5.34 -0.71 -13.38
N ARG A 72 4.29 -0.18 -14.02
CA ARG A 72 4.25 0.08 -15.46
C ARG A 72 5.21 1.19 -15.86
N ASP A 73 5.20 2.31 -15.16
CA ASP A 73 5.87 3.54 -15.59
C ASP A 73 7.33 3.61 -15.13
N HIS A 74 7.68 2.88 -14.07
CA HIS A 74 9.00 2.94 -13.45
C HIS A 74 9.65 1.58 -13.17
N ASN A 75 8.97 0.47 -13.52
CA ASN A 75 9.41 -0.89 -13.20
C ASN A 75 9.78 -1.06 -11.72
N LEU A 76 8.93 -0.55 -10.83
CA LEU A 76 9.10 -0.65 -9.38
C LEU A 76 8.27 -1.79 -8.81
N ASP A 77 8.93 -2.74 -8.15
CA ASP A 77 8.29 -3.73 -7.31
C ASP A 77 8.04 -3.11 -5.92
N THR A 78 6.89 -2.47 -5.78
CA THR A 78 6.48 -1.81 -4.53
C THR A 78 5.78 -2.78 -3.57
N GLY A 79 5.43 -2.30 -2.39
CA GLY A 79 4.55 -2.99 -1.45
C GLY A 79 3.25 -2.22 -1.21
N LYS A 80 2.40 -2.75 -0.33
CA LYS A 80 1.24 -2.05 0.25
C LYS A 80 1.21 -2.26 1.76
N ILE A 81 0.81 -1.24 2.49
CA ILE A 81 0.54 -1.33 3.93
C ILE A 81 -0.96 -1.40 4.16
N PHE A 82 -1.42 -2.49 4.77
CA PHE A 82 -2.79 -2.63 5.26
C PHE A 82 -2.81 -2.28 6.75
N ILE A 83 -3.77 -1.47 7.18
CA ILE A 83 -4.12 -1.30 8.59
C ILE A 83 -5.51 -1.85 8.84
N PHE A 84 -5.66 -2.57 9.95
CA PHE A 84 -6.91 -3.18 10.42
C PHE A 84 -7.29 -2.55 11.75
N PHE A 85 -8.44 -1.91 11.81
CA PHE A 85 -8.87 -1.18 13.00
C PHE A 85 -9.56 -2.11 13.99
N THR A 86 -9.38 -1.85 15.29
CA THR A 86 -10.12 -2.56 16.34
C THR A 86 -11.37 -1.81 16.76
N GLU A 87 -12.35 -2.55 17.27
CA GLU A 87 -13.56 -1.99 17.89
C GLU A 87 -13.24 -0.93 18.94
N LYS A 88 -13.99 0.19 18.90
CA LYS A 88 -13.90 1.28 19.89
C LYS A 88 -15.04 1.16 20.91
N LYS A 89 -14.78 1.57 22.15
CA LYS A 89 -15.69 1.40 23.29
C LYS A 89 -16.96 2.26 23.27
N ASN A 90 -17.03 3.31 22.44
CA ASN A 90 -18.10 4.31 22.49
C ASN A 90 -18.74 4.53 21.11
N ASP A 91 -20.06 4.54 21.07
CA ASP A 91 -20.94 4.77 19.90
C ASP A 91 -20.83 6.19 19.27
N ASP A 92 -19.94 7.05 19.78
CA ASP A 92 -19.83 8.46 19.37
C ASP A 92 -19.04 8.70 18.08
N VAL A 93 -18.59 7.64 17.40
CA VAL A 93 -17.75 7.79 16.21
C VAL A 93 -18.64 7.84 14.97
N LYS A 94 -19.13 9.05 14.65
CA LYS A 94 -19.79 9.40 13.37
C LYS A 94 -18.90 9.19 12.13
N PHE A 95 -17.67 8.72 12.28
CA PHE A 95 -16.86 8.30 11.13
C PHE A 95 -17.40 6.96 10.64
N LYS A 96 -17.63 6.84 9.33
CA LYS A 96 -17.86 5.55 8.67
C LYS A 96 -16.83 4.58 9.23
N VAL A 97 -17.29 3.54 9.93
CA VAL A 97 -16.41 2.57 10.58
C VAL A 97 -15.69 1.81 9.47
N TRP A 98 -14.52 2.31 9.06
CA TRP A 98 -13.62 1.55 8.23
C TRP A 98 -13.05 0.44 9.10
N TRP A 99 -13.16 -0.79 8.62
CA TRP A 99 -12.52 -1.92 9.28
C TRP A 99 -11.06 -2.10 8.84
N TYR A 100 -10.70 -1.52 7.69
CA TYR A 100 -9.32 -1.44 7.23
C TYR A 100 -9.08 -0.20 6.36
N HIS A 101 -7.82 0.12 6.15
CA HIS A 101 -7.34 1.04 5.11
C HIS A 101 -6.04 0.51 4.50
N VAL A 102 -5.74 0.90 3.27
CA VAL A 102 -4.54 0.44 2.55
C VAL A 102 -3.98 1.55 1.67
N ALA A 103 -2.65 1.62 1.61
CA ALA A 103 -1.91 2.50 0.72
C ALA A 103 -0.66 1.81 0.16
N PRO A 104 -0.15 2.24 -1.01
CA PRO A 104 1.16 1.83 -1.49
C PRO A 104 2.27 2.21 -0.51
N VAL A 105 3.28 1.35 -0.42
CA VAL A 105 4.55 1.65 0.23
C VAL A 105 5.71 1.45 -0.74
N ILE A 106 6.71 2.31 -0.61
CA ILE A 106 7.92 2.29 -1.40
C ILE A 106 9.14 2.20 -0.49
N ASN A 107 10.23 1.69 -1.04
CA ASN A 107 11.52 1.62 -0.39
C ASN A 107 12.40 2.74 -0.95
N GLU A 108 12.90 3.65 -0.13
CA GLU A 108 13.88 4.67 -0.53
C GLU A 108 15.11 4.54 0.38
N SER A 109 16.20 4.01 -0.17
CA SER A 109 17.47 3.79 0.54
C SER A 109 17.28 3.01 1.85
N GLY A 110 16.48 1.94 1.81
CA GLY A 110 16.21 1.07 2.97
C GLY A 110 15.10 1.58 3.90
N ASN A 111 14.49 2.73 3.60
CA ASN A 111 13.42 3.32 4.40
C ASN A 111 12.06 3.09 3.76
N ILE A 112 11.08 2.69 4.56
CA ILE A 112 9.70 2.50 4.13
C ILE A 112 8.94 3.82 4.18
N TRP A 113 8.41 4.23 3.04
CA TRP A 113 7.56 5.39 2.89
C TRP A 113 6.18 5.00 2.40
N VAL A 114 5.14 5.52 3.03
CA VAL A 114 3.75 5.38 2.60
C VAL A 114 3.39 6.54 1.70
N VAL A 115 2.89 6.25 0.49
CA VAL A 115 2.45 7.25 -0.48
C VAL A 115 0.94 7.12 -0.68
N ASP A 116 0.18 7.98 0.01
CA ASP A 116 -1.29 7.94 0.02
C ASP A 116 -1.87 9.29 -0.39
N ALA A 117 -2.08 9.47 -1.70
CA ALA A 117 -2.71 10.67 -2.25
C ALA A 117 -4.25 10.70 -2.05
N GLY A 118 -4.82 9.70 -1.36
CA GLY A 118 -6.27 9.58 -1.16
C GLY A 118 -6.87 10.61 -0.20
N PHE A 119 -6.03 11.27 0.59
CA PHE A 119 -6.43 12.16 1.68
C PHE A 119 -5.79 13.55 1.58
N GLN A 120 -5.51 14.04 0.38
CA GLN A 120 -4.95 15.39 0.19
C GLN A 120 -5.92 16.48 0.67
N GLY A 121 -5.38 17.59 1.18
CA GLY A 121 -6.16 18.73 1.66
C GLY A 121 -5.56 19.43 2.88
N ARG A 122 -6.25 20.46 3.41
CA ARG A 122 -5.74 21.32 4.49
C ARG A 122 -5.26 20.57 5.74
N ASN A 123 -5.96 19.48 6.10
CA ASN A 123 -5.64 18.63 7.25
C ASN A 123 -5.32 17.19 6.80
N GLY A 124 -4.80 17.07 5.58
CA GLY A 124 -4.64 15.82 4.86
C GLY A 124 -3.22 15.27 4.83
N ILE A 125 -3.05 14.21 4.03
CA ILE A 125 -1.75 13.67 3.63
C ILE A 125 -1.35 14.38 2.33
N ASN A 126 -0.44 15.34 2.43
CA ASN A 126 0.03 16.16 1.29
C ASN A 126 1.46 15.81 0.85
N GLU A 127 2.08 14.82 1.50
CA GLU A 127 3.44 14.37 1.27
C GLU A 127 3.57 12.89 1.69
N PRO A 128 4.58 12.17 1.19
CA PRO A 128 4.93 10.84 1.71
C PRO A 128 5.11 10.86 3.22
N ARG A 129 4.66 9.80 3.90
CA ARG A 129 4.78 9.66 5.35
C ARG A 129 5.63 8.44 5.69
N THR A 130 6.27 8.48 6.86
CA THR A 130 6.76 7.25 7.48
C THR A 130 5.57 6.32 7.77
N LYS A 131 5.80 5.02 7.91
CA LYS A 131 4.74 4.09 8.27
C LYS A 131 4.11 4.46 9.62
N GLU A 132 4.92 4.89 10.58
CA GLU A 132 4.48 5.33 11.91
C GLU A 132 3.57 6.56 11.84
N ASP A 133 3.95 7.59 11.09
CA ASP A 133 3.16 8.82 10.98
C ASP A 133 1.85 8.59 10.23
N TRP A 134 1.88 7.75 9.18
CA TRP A 134 0.68 7.36 8.46
C TRP A 134 -0.30 6.57 9.35
N MET A 135 0.19 5.61 10.15
CA MET A 135 -0.65 4.88 11.10
C MET A 135 -1.25 5.81 12.16
N LYS A 136 -0.45 6.73 12.72
CA LYS A 136 -0.91 7.73 13.69
C LYS A 136 -2.00 8.63 13.12
N TYR A 137 -1.93 8.99 11.83
CA TYR A 137 -2.96 9.77 11.15
C TYR A 137 -4.33 9.06 11.18
N PHE A 138 -4.37 7.77 10.85
CA PHE A 138 -5.63 7.01 10.85
C PHE A 138 -6.07 6.54 12.24
N ASN A 139 -5.15 6.39 13.18
CA ASN A 139 -5.40 5.78 14.48
C ASN A 139 -5.19 6.74 15.66
N GLN A 140 -5.61 7.99 15.52
CA GLN A 140 -5.68 8.96 16.63
C GLN A 140 -4.35 9.11 17.41
N GLY A 141 -3.23 9.11 16.70
CA GLY A 141 -1.89 9.28 17.29
C GLY A 141 -1.26 8.00 17.85
N GLN A 142 -1.92 6.85 17.73
CA GLN A 142 -1.39 5.57 18.20
C GLN A 142 -0.82 4.74 17.05
N VAL A 143 0.28 4.03 17.32
CA VAL A 143 0.95 3.13 16.35
C VAL A 143 0.28 1.76 16.36
N CYS A 144 0.02 1.19 15.19
CA CYS A 144 -0.54 -0.15 15.07
C CYS A 144 0.51 -1.22 15.34
N ARG A 145 0.07 -2.40 15.77
CA ARG A 145 0.95 -3.57 15.89
C ARG A 145 1.07 -4.31 14.57
N GLU A 146 2.26 -4.78 14.23
CA GLU A 146 2.45 -5.64 13.06
C GLU A 146 1.87 -7.05 13.30
N ILE A 147 1.10 -7.54 12.33
CA ILE A 147 0.61 -8.93 12.28
C ILE A 147 1.75 -9.83 11.80
N LYS A 148 2.01 -10.92 12.52
CA LYS A 148 3.00 -11.93 12.11
C LYS A 148 2.34 -13.08 11.34
N PRO A 149 3.04 -13.73 10.39
CA PRO A 149 2.45 -14.78 9.55
C PRO A 149 1.89 -15.99 10.33
N ASN A 150 2.42 -16.25 11.52
CA ASN A 150 1.97 -17.33 12.39
C ASN A 150 0.76 -16.94 13.28
N GLU A 151 0.28 -15.69 13.22
CA GLU A 151 -0.86 -15.21 14.00
C GLU A 151 -2.18 -15.50 13.26
N THR A 152 -2.43 -16.78 12.99
CA THR A 152 -3.51 -17.22 12.08
C THR A 152 -4.88 -16.76 12.50
N GLU A 153 -5.16 -16.64 13.80
CA GLU A 153 -6.45 -16.12 14.30
C GLU A 153 -6.68 -14.66 13.87
N LEU A 154 -5.64 -13.81 13.88
CA LEU A 154 -5.76 -12.43 13.37
C LEU A 154 -5.93 -12.41 11.85
N ILE A 155 -5.29 -13.33 11.15
CA ILE A 155 -5.37 -13.40 9.68
C ILE A 155 -6.76 -13.89 9.25
N GLU A 156 -7.36 -14.83 9.98
CA GLU A 156 -8.72 -15.32 9.71
C GLU A 156 -9.77 -14.21 9.89
N LEU A 157 -9.56 -13.26 10.81
CA LEU A 157 -10.45 -12.10 10.97
C LEU A 157 -10.53 -11.22 9.71
N MET A 158 -9.53 -11.25 8.82
CA MET A 158 -9.57 -10.51 7.55
C MET A 158 -10.72 -10.97 6.63
N PHE A 159 -11.18 -12.22 6.78
CA PHE A 159 -12.33 -12.74 6.04
C PHE A 159 -13.66 -12.17 6.53
N SER A 160 -13.73 -11.69 7.77
CA SER A 160 -14.98 -11.20 8.38
C SER A 160 -15.49 -9.90 7.74
N GLN A 161 -14.59 -9.12 7.13
CA GLN A 161 -14.85 -7.76 6.65
C GLN A 161 -15.41 -6.83 7.74
N GLN A 162 -14.99 -7.07 8.99
CA GLN A 162 -15.36 -6.31 10.17
C GLN A 162 -14.12 -5.82 10.90
N THR A 163 -14.30 -4.82 11.77
CA THR A 163 -13.24 -4.38 12.68
C THR A 163 -12.79 -5.54 13.54
N TYR A 164 -11.52 -5.57 13.90
CA TYR A 164 -10.99 -6.60 14.77
C TYR A 164 -11.59 -6.44 16.17
N PRO A 165 -11.80 -7.56 16.90
CA PRO A 165 -12.19 -7.49 18.30
C PRO A 165 -11.20 -6.65 19.08
N LYS A 166 -11.72 -5.84 20.01
CA LYS A 166 -10.85 -5.03 20.89
C LYS A 166 -9.81 -5.88 21.64
N TYR A 167 -10.22 -7.08 22.05
CA TYR A 167 -9.37 -8.02 22.75
C TYR A 167 -9.15 -9.23 21.85
N THR A 168 -7.90 -9.47 21.49
CA THR A 168 -7.50 -10.66 20.73
C THR A 168 -6.63 -11.55 21.61
N ALA A 169 -6.35 -12.78 21.17
CA ALA A 169 -5.35 -13.64 21.82
C ALA A 169 -3.96 -13.00 21.93
N TYR A 170 -3.71 -11.94 21.16
CA TYR A 170 -2.44 -11.25 21.12
C TYR A 170 -2.46 -9.90 21.86
N GLY A 171 -3.54 -9.59 22.58
CA GLY A 171 -3.65 -8.41 23.43
C GLY A 171 -4.62 -7.36 22.92
N ASN A 172 -4.59 -6.21 23.58
CA ASN A 172 -5.45 -5.05 23.33
C ASN A 172 -4.63 -3.97 22.62
N HIS A 173 -4.70 -3.99 21.29
CA HIS A 173 -4.04 -3.03 20.42
C HIS A 173 -5.10 -2.20 19.70
N PRO A 174 -4.85 -0.92 19.39
CA PRO A 174 -5.85 -0.06 18.76
C PRO A 174 -6.03 -0.31 17.25
N CYS A 175 -5.03 -0.93 16.63
CA CYS A 175 -5.04 -1.41 15.26
C CYS A 175 -3.89 -2.38 15.05
N TYR A 176 -4.00 -3.13 13.96
CA TYR A 176 -2.97 -4.02 13.45
C TYR A 176 -2.56 -3.61 12.04
N TYR A 177 -1.37 -3.98 11.59
CA TYR A 177 -0.94 -3.70 10.22
C TYR A 177 -0.10 -4.82 9.62
N MET A 178 0.00 -4.83 8.29
CA MET A 178 0.92 -5.70 7.56
C MET A 178 1.39 -5.02 6.27
N ILE A 179 2.66 -5.23 5.92
CA ILE A 179 3.21 -4.82 4.63
C ILE A 179 3.32 -6.04 3.71
N VAL A 180 2.77 -5.91 2.51
CA VAL A 180 2.58 -7.01 1.56
C VAL A 180 3.04 -6.60 0.16
N PRO A 181 3.27 -7.55 -0.77
CA PRO A 181 3.54 -7.23 -2.16
C PRO A 181 2.43 -6.38 -2.80
N HIS A 182 2.80 -5.53 -3.75
CA HIS A 182 1.83 -4.67 -4.42
C HIS A 182 0.74 -5.44 -5.18
N THR A 183 0.99 -6.71 -5.50
CA THR A 183 0.07 -7.62 -6.21
C THR A 183 -1.11 -8.11 -5.34
N ILE A 184 -1.05 -7.95 -4.01
CA ILE A 184 -2.12 -8.38 -3.08
C ILE A 184 -3.24 -7.35 -3.04
N TRP A 185 -4.34 -7.55 -3.75
CA TRP A 185 -5.39 -6.53 -3.91
C TRP A 185 -6.18 -6.21 -2.62
N THR A 186 -6.74 -7.23 -1.96
CA THR A 186 -7.69 -7.05 -0.85
C THR A 186 -7.28 -7.86 0.39
N PRO A 187 -7.88 -7.59 1.58
CA PRO A 187 -7.63 -8.41 2.76
C PRO A 187 -7.97 -9.90 2.59
N ASN A 188 -8.98 -10.24 1.77
CA ASN A 188 -9.27 -11.65 1.45
C ASN A 188 -8.11 -12.32 0.72
N VAL A 189 -7.54 -11.65 -0.29
CA VAL A 189 -6.38 -12.19 -1.03
C VAL A 189 -5.17 -12.30 -0.11
N LEU A 190 -4.98 -11.34 0.80
CA LEU A 190 -3.93 -11.38 1.82
C LEU A 190 -4.08 -12.62 2.72
N ALA A 191 -5.26 -12.83 3.30
CA ALA A 191 -5.51 -13.96 4.18
C ALA A 191 -5.33 -15.31 3.45
N GLN A 192 -5.83 -15.42 2.22
CA GLN A 192 -5.62 -16.62 1.39
C GLN A 192 -4.13 -16.88 1.11
N SER A 193 -3.35 -15.82 0.85
CA SER A 193 -1.92 -15.94 0.56
C SER A 193 -1.12 -16.42 1.77
N LEU A 194 -1.51 -16.02 2.98
CA LEU A 194 -0.82 -16.40 4.21
C LEU A 194 -1.27 -17.75 4.75
N LEU A 195 -2.58 -18.05 4.69
CA LEU A 195 -3.15 -19.25 5.29
C LEU A 195 -3.19 -20.44 4.33
N GLY A 196 -3.05 -20.22 3.03
CA GLY A 196 -3.20 -21.28 2.01
C GLY A 196 -4.61 -21.88 1.98
N LYS A 197 -5.62 -21.18 2.51
CA LYS A 197 -7.03 -21.58 2.54
C LYS A 197 -7.96 -20.38 2.38
N ASP A 198 -9.15 -20.61 1.85
CA ASP A 198 -10.20 -19.59 1.75
C ASP A 198 -11.02 -19.45 3.06
N SER A 199 -12.04 -18.59 3.05
CA SER A 199 -12.91 -18.34 4.20
C SER A 199 -13.77 -19.54 4.61
N SER A 200 -13.88 -20.57 3.77
CA SER A 200 -14.55 -21.84 4.09
C SER A 200 -13.58 -22.90 4.64
N GLY A 201 -12.29 -22.57 4.73
CA GLY A 201 -11.23 -23.49 5.11
C GLY A 201 -10.74 -24.40 3.98
N LYS A 202 -11.24 -24.21 2.75
CA LYS A 202 -10.80 -25.01 1.60
C LYS A 202 -9.40 -24.58 1.18
N PRO A 203 -8.47 -25.51 0.90
CA PRO A 203 -7.13 -25.17 0.42
C PRO A 203 -7.16 -24.34 -0.86
N VAL A 204 -6.31 -23.30 -0.91
CA VAL A 204 -6.09 -22.47 -2.10
C VAL A 204 -4.60 -22.20 -2.27
N ARG A 205 -4.14 -22.19 -3.53
CA ARG A 205 -2.79 -21.75 -3.88
C ARG A 205 -2.88 -20.36 -4.48
N VAL A 206 -2.33 -19.37 -3.78
CA VAL A 206 -2.35 -17.98 -4.23
C VAL A 206 -0.92 -17.56 -4.56
N GLU A 207 -0.56 -17.70 -5.83
CA GLU A 207 0.69 -17.16 -6.38
C GLU A 207 0.37 -15.87 -7.14
N ARG A 208 1.07 -14.80 -6.79
CA ARG A 208 0.80 -13.45 -7.31
C ARG A 208 2.10 -12.78 -7.79
N PRO A 209 2.73 -13.30 -8.85
CA PRO A 209 3.95 -12.69 -9.40
C PRO A 209 3.68 -11.33 -10.08
N ALA A 210 2.42 -11.08 -10.46
CA ALA A 210 1.96 -9.84 -11.07
C ALA A 210 0.54 -9.49 -10.58
N ILE A 211 0.12 -8.24 -10.81
CA ILE A 211 -1.27 -7.82 -10.64
C ILE A 211 -2.13 -8.60 -11.63
N VAL A 212 -3.26 -9.12 -11.18
CA VAL A 212 -4.22 -9.83 -12.04
C VAL A 212 -5.04 -8.81 -12.83
N GLU A 213 -4.99 -8.91 -14.16
CA GLU A 213 -5.61 -7.96 -15.08
C GLU A 213 -7.10 -7.71 -14.79
N ARG A 214 -7.86 -8.78 -14.51
CA ARG A 214 -9.28 -8.67 -14.15
C ARG A 214 -9.49 -7.84 -12.87
N GLU A 215 -8.65 -8.05 -11.86
CA GLU A 215 -8.72 -7.29 -10.60
C GLU A 215 -8.35 -5.82 -10.82
N LEU A 216 -7.37 -5.55 -11.69
CA LEU A 216 -7.00 -4.19 -12.07
C LEU A 216 -8.13 -3.48 -12.82
N MET A 217 -8.81 -4.18 -13.74
CA MET A 217 -9.99 -3.66 -14.44
C MET A 217 -11.12 -3.33 -13.46
N GLU A 218 -11.45 -4.25 -12.55
CA GLU A 218 -12.48 -4.04 -11.52
C GLU A 218 -12.14 -2.84 -10.62
N ALA A 219 -10.88 -2.78 -10.15
CA ALA A 219 -10.38 -1.65 -9.36
C ALA A 219 -10.46 -0.33 -10.14
N CYS A 220 -10.07 -0.33 -11.41
CA CYS A 220 -10.12 0.86 -12.26
C CYS A 220 -11.54 1.35 -12.45
N VAL A 221 -12.47 0.47 -12.83
CA VAL A 221 -13.87 0.87 -13.08
C VAL A 221 -14.48 1.45 -11.82
N GLU A 222 -14.22 0.84 -10.66
CA GLU A 222 -14.69 1.35 -9.38
C GLU A 222 -14.08 2.70 -9.05
N ALA A 223 -12.76 2.84 -9.19
CA ALA A 223 -12.04 4.02 -8.76
C ALA A 223 -12.22 5.22 -9.69
N ALA A 224 -12.42 4.99 -11.00
CA ALA A 224 -12.66 6.04 -11.98
C ALA A 224 -14.13 6.49 -12.01
N SER A 225 -15.07 5.63 -11.58
CA SER A 225 -16.49 5.94 -11.59
C SER A 225 -16.89 6.68 -10.32
N GLY A 226 -17.12 8.00 -10.42
CA GLY A 226 -17.83 8.74 -9.38
C GLY A 226 -19.27 8.21 -9.18
N LYS A 227 -20.00 8.73 -8.19
CA LYS A 227 -21.38 8.30 -7.86
C LYS A 227 -22.35 8.27 -9.05
N ILE A 228 -22.13 9.11 -10.07
CA ILE A 228 -22.96 9.22 -11.28
C ILE A 228 -22.31 8.52 -12.51
N GLY A 229 -20.99 8.28 -12.48
CA GLY A 229 -20.21 7.81 -13.62
C GLY A 229 -20.45 6.36 -14.04
N ARG A 230 -20.96 5.51 -13.12
CA ARG A 230 -21.27 4.09 -13.44
C ARG A 230 -22.38 3.94 -14.47
N VAL A 231 -23.23 4.94 -14.66
CA VAL A 231 -24.41 4.87 -15.53
C VAL A 231 -24.06 5.09 -17.01
N PHE A 232 -22.98 5.80 -17.32
CA PHE A 232 -22.72 6.30 -18.69
C PHE A 232 -21.61 5.57 -19.45
N GLY A 233 -21.10 4.43 -18.95
CA GLY A 233 -20.16 3.54 -19.67
C GLY A 233 -18.78 4.11 -20.02
N SER A 234 -18.56 5.42 -19.89
CA SER A 234 -17.31 6.09 -20.27
C SER A 234 -16.10 5.68 -19.43
N SER A 235 -16.30 5.32 -18.15
CA SER A 235 -15.22 4.82 -17.29
C SER A 235 -14.66 3.47 -17.78
N LYS A 236 -15.52 2.58 -18.31
CA LYS A 236 -15.09 1.25 -18.74
C LYS A 236 -14.10 1.34 -19.90
N LYS A 237 -14.41 2.14 -20.92
CA LYS A 237 -13.51 2.35 -22.07
C LYS A 237 -12.15 2.91 -21.63
N LYS A 238 -12.15 3.93 -20.75
CA LYS A 238 -10.90 4.48 -20.19
C LYS A 238 -10.10 3.44 -19.41
N CYS A 239 -10.79 2.54 -18.71
CA CYS A 239 -10.15 1.45 -17.98
C CYS A 239 -9.62 0.35 -18.90
N GLU A 240 -10.29 0.04 -20.00
CA GLU A 240 -9.75 -0.83 -21.06
C GLU A 240 -8.46 -0.25 -21.64
N GLU A 241 -8.45 1.05 -21.94
CA GLU A 241 -7.25 1.76 -22.39
C GLU A 241 -6.15 1.83 -21.31
N TYR A 242 -6.52 1.92 -20.04
CA TYR A 242 -5.58 1.93 -18.91
C TYR A 242 -4.92 0.57 -18.69
N VAL A 243 -5.69 -0.51 -18.75
CA VAL A 243 -5.24 -1.89 -18.50
C VAL A 243 -4.42 -2.44 -19.68
N ALA A 244 -4.68 -1.97 -20.90
CA ALA A 244 -3.97 -2.43 -22.10
C ALA A 244 -2.55 -1.84 -22.30
N LYS A 245 -2.12 -0.91 -21.44
CA LYS A 245 -0.78 -0.28 -21.48
C LYS A 245 0.23 -1.06 -20.65
#